data_AF-A0A642PJL4-F1
#
_entry.id   AF-A0A642PJL4-F1
#
_cell.length_a   1.000
_cell.length_b   1.000
_cell.length_c   1.000
_cell.angle_alpha   90.00
_cell.angle_beta   90.00
_cell.angle_gamma   90.00
#
_symmetry.space_group_name_H-M   'P 1'
#
loop_
_entity.id
_entity.type
_entity.pdbx_description
1 polymer ?
#
loop_
_entity_poly.entity_id
_entity_poly.type
_entity_poly.pdbx_seq_one_letter_code
_entity_poly.pdbx_strand_id
1 'polypeptide(L)'
;FQTLCGMTDKEIHTYFEEPLHQIAENYGITYDEVCLRLKERYDGYRFRQNGTNLYNPFSLLNTFRSLEFGSYWFETGTPTYLVKLLKDNNFCLPDLTSEGVTAETLTDVESFKDNPIAVIYQSGYLTIKEYDEEFNIYRLGFPNKEVAEGFIKYLVPYYMPIKDSESVY
;
A
#
# COMPACT_ATOMS: atom_id res chain seq x y z
N PHE A 1 -15.56 -12.98 -8.67
CA PHE A 1 -15.00 -12.82 -7.32
C PHE A 1 -13.87 -11.78 -7.24
N GLN A 2 -13.75 -10.83 -8.18
CA GLN A 2 -12.60 -9.91 -8.23
C GLN A 2 -12.54 -8.90 -7.08
N THR A 3 -13.67 -8.65 -6.40
CA THR A 3 -13.81 -7.64 -5.34
C THR A 3 -13.75 -8.23 -3.94
N LEU A 4 -13.64 -9.56 -3.79
CA LEU A 4 -13.83 -10.26 -2.51
C LEU A 4 -12.84 -9.83 -1.42
N CYS A 5 -11.61 -9.48 -1.81
CA CYS A 5 -10.52 -9.14 -0.90
C CYS A 5 -10.45 -7.64 -0.56
N GLY A 6 -11.46 -6.85 -0.91
CA GLY A 6 -11.52 -5.44 -0.57
C GLY A 6 -12.92 -4.88 -0.66
N MET A 7 -13.03 -3.56 -0.66
CA MET A 7 -14.32 -2.87 -0.81
C MET A 7 -14.31 -2.04 -2.07
N THR A 8 -15.45 -2.03 -2.77
CA THR A 8 -15.66 -1.16 -3.93
C THR A 8 -16.19 0.20 -3.50
N ASP A 9 -15.93 1.21 -4.32
CA ASP A 9 -16.49 2.55 -4.19
C ASP A 9 -18.02 2.53 -4.02
N LYS A 10 -18.70 1.69 -4.82
CA LYS A 10 -20.14 1.49 -4.73
C LYS A 10 -20.58 0.96 -3.37
N GLU A 11 -19.87 -0.01 -2.80
CA GLU A 11 -20.21 -0.58 -1.48
C GLU A 11 -20.04 0.46 -0.38
N ILE A 12 -19.03 1.32 -0.47
CA ILE A 12 -18.82 2.43 0.46
C ILE A 12 -20.04 3.36 0.47
N HIS A 13 -20.45 3.82 -0.71
CA HIS A 13 -21.63 4.68 -0.88
C HIS A 13 -22.97 3.97 -0.60
N THR A 14 -23.00 2.64 -0.54
CA THR A 14 -24.22 1.90 -0.20
C THR A 14 -24.37 1.72 1.31
N TYR A 15 -23.27 1.49 2.02
CA TYR A 15 -23.31 1.03 3.42
C TYR A 15 -22.70 2.00 4.43
N PHE A 16 -21.97 3.03 3.99
CA PHE A 16 -21.17 3.91 4.87
C PHE A 16 -21.37 5.41 4.61
N GLU A 17 -22.49 5.82 4.02
CA GLU A 17 -22.80 7.25 3.79
C GLU A 17 -22.79 8.09 5.07
N GLU A 18 -23.37 7.58 6.16
CA GLU A 18 -23.41 8.31 7.43
C GLU A 18 -22.00 8.62 7.98
N PRO A 19 -21.07 7.65 8.08
CA PRO A 19 -19.67 7.94 8.40
C PRO A 19 -19.00 8.97 7.49
N LEU A 20 -19.28 8.98 6.17
CA LEU A 20 -18.71 9.97 5.25
C LEU A 20 -19.12 11.40 5.63
N HIS A 21 -20.40 11.61 5.94
CA HIS A 21 -20.90 12.90 6.41
C HIS A 21 -20.33 13.30 7.77
N GLN A 22 -20.25 12.36 8.71
CA GLN A 22 -19.67 12.62 10.03
C GLN A 22 -18.19 13.01 9.94
N ILE A 23 -17.41 12.36 9.08
CA ILE A 23 -16.02 12.72 8.82
C ILE A 23 -15.95 14.12 8.19
N ALA A 24 -16.83 14.45 7.25
CA ALA A 24 -16.88 15.77 6.62
C ALA A 24 -17.08 16.88 7.66
N GLU A 25 -18.05 16.69 8.56
CA GLU A 25 -18.34 17.60 9.67
C GLU A 25 -17.15 17.72 10.64
N ASN A 26 -16.55 16.60 11.05
CA ASN A 26 -15.42 16.58 11.98
C ASN A 26 -14.20 17.33 11.45
N TYR A 27 -13.91 17.19 10.16
CA TYR A 27 -12.76 17.84 9.52
C TYR A 27 -13.09 19.22 8.94
N GLY A 28 -14.36 19.65 8.95
CA GLY A 28 -14.80 20.91 8.36
C GLY A 28 -14.58 20.99 6.86
N ILE A 29 -14.71 19.87 6.15
CA ILE A 29 -14.52 19.75 4.69
C ILE A 29 -15.81 19.28 4.02
N THR A 30 -15.87 19.38 2.70
CA THR A 30 -17.01 18.91 1.91
C THR A 30 -17.04 17.38 1.83
N TYR A 31 -18.23 16.84 1.55
CA TYR A 31 -18.43 15.41 1.30
C TYR A 31 -17.51 14.88 0.17
N ASP A 32 -17.40 15.65 -0.93
CA ASP A 32 -16.55 15.27 -2.07
C ASP A 32 -15.06 15.22 -1.68
N GLU A 33 -14.61 16.13 -0.82
CA GLU A 33 -13.24 16.12 -0.30
C GLU A 33 -12.96 14.91 0.61
N VAL A 34 -13.94 14.47 1.42
CA VAL A 34 -13.82 13.22 2.20
C VAL A 34 -13.68 12.02 1.26
N CYS A 35 -14.54 11.92 0.24
CA CYS A 35 -14.52 10.82 -0.71
C CYS A 35 -13.20 10.77 -1.48
N LEU A 36 -12.71 11.93 -1.94
CA LEU A 36 -11.40 12.04 -2.59
C LEU A 36 -10.28 11.59 -1.66
N ARG A 37 -10.28 12.05 -0.40
CA ARG A 37 -9.24 11.72 0.57
C ARG A 37 -9.25 10.24 0.97
N LEU A 38 -10.42 9.62 1.08
CA LEU A 38 -10.56 8.17 1.27
C LEU A 38 -9.96 7.39 0.11
N LYS A 39 -10.27 7.82 -1.13
CA LYS A 39 -9.73 7.21 -2.34
C LYS A 39 -8.21 7.31 -2.38
N GLU A 40 -7.64 8.50 -2.17
CA GLU A 40 -6.20 8.69 -2.15
C GLU A 40 -5.48 7.87 -1.07
N ARG A 41 -6.09 7.75 0.12
CA ARG A 41 -5.45 7.04 1.24
C ARG A 41 -5.61 5.53 1.18
N TYR A 42 -6.74 5.02 0.70
CA TYR A 42 -7.10 3.60 0.91
C TYR A 42 -7.46 2.81 -0.36
N ASP A 43 -7.80 3.46 -1.48
CA ASP A 43 -8.07 2.79 -2.77
C ASP A 43 -6.80 2.46 -3.56
N GLY A 44 -6.87 1.44 -4.40
CA GLY A 44 -5.84 1.21 -5.43
C GLY A 44 -5.29 -0.20 -5.47
N TYR A 45 -5.78 -1.10 -4.62
CA TYR A 45 -5.43 -2.51 -4.68
C TYR A 45 -6.06 -3.19 -5.89
N ARG A 46 -5.26 -3.97 -6.60
CA ARG A 46 -5.65 -4.74 -7.78
C ARG A 46 -4.98 -6.11 -7.77
N PHE A 47 -5.79 -7.15 -7.91
CA PHE A 47 -5.35 -8.56 -7.81
C PHE A 47 -5.28 -9.27 -9.18
N ARG A 48 -5.65 -8.60 -10.27
CA ARG A 48 -5.58 -9.14 -11.63
C ARG A 48 -5.38 -8.04 -12.66
N GLN A 49 -4.86 -8.39 -13.82
CA GLN A 49 -4.85 -7.51 -15.00
C GLN A 49 -6.28 -7.06 -15.34
N ASN A 50 -6.43 -5.77 -15.66
CA ASN A 50 -7.72 -5.11 -15.94
C ASN A 50 -8.79 -5.26 -14.83
N GLY A 51 -8.36 -5.50 -13.59
CA GLY A 51 -9.24 -5.58 -12.42
C GLY A 51 -9.66 -4.20 -11.90
N THR A 52 -10.80 -4.15 -11.23
CA THR A 52 -11.27 -2.96 -10.49
C THR A 52 -10.34 -2.69 -9.30
N ASN A 53 -10.07 -1.41 -9.04
CA ASN A 53 -9.37 -1.01 -7.81
C ASN A 53 -10.28 -1.24 -6.59
N LEU A 54 -9.66 -1.63 -5.49
CA LEU A 54 -10.34 -1.87 -4.24
C LEU A 54 -9.70 -1.07 -3.12
N TYR A 55 -10.56 -0.66 -2.18
CA TYR A 55 -10.16 -0.08 -0.93
C TYR A 55 -9.70 -1.17 0.05
N ASN A 56 -8.67 -0.87 0.84
CA ASN A 56 -8.27 -1.73 1.96
C ASN A 56 -9.37 -1.73 3.03
N PRO A 57 -10.04 -2.87 3.31
CA PRO A 57 -11.17 -2.91 4.22
C PRO A 57 -10.74 -2.62 5.66
N PHE A 58 -9.52 -3.02 6.05
CA PHE A 58 -9.03 -2.78 7.40
C PHE A 58 -8.84 -1.29 7.68
N SER A 59 -8.13 -0.57 6.80
CA SER A 59 -7.92 0.87 6.97
C SER A 59 -9.23 1.66 6.87
N LEU A 60 -10.11 1.26 5.96
CA LEU A 60 -11.39 1.92 5.76
C LEU A 60 -12.32 1.76 6.96
N LEU A 61 -12.50 0.54 7.47
CA LEU A 61 -13.36 0.27 8.62
C LEU A 61 -12.83 0.91 9.90
N ASN A 62 -11.51 0.97 10.07
CA ASN A 62 -10.92 1.71 11.19
C ASN A 62 -11.21 3.20 11.08
N THR A 63 -11.06 3.79 9.89
CA THR A 63 -11.39 5.20 9.63
C THR A 63 -12.84 5.50 9.96
N PHE A 64 -13.79 4.65 9.54
CA PHE A 64 -15.21 4.86 9.85
C PHE A 64 -15.53 4.66 11.33
N ARG A 65 -14.82 3.76 12.01
CA ARG A 65 -15.00 3.53 13.45
C ARG A 65 -14.49 4.69 14.30
N SER A 66 -13.33 5.27 13.95
CA SER A 66 -12.74 6.39 14.68
C SER A 66 -13.19 7.75 14.17
N LEU A 67 -13.78 7.81 12.98
CA LEU A 67 -14.04 9.03 12.21
C LEU A 67 -12.78 9.86 11.93
N GLU A 68 -11.63 9.18 11.81
CA GLU A 68 -10.31 9.80 11.64
C GLU A 68 -9.50 9.10 10.55
N PHE A 69 -8.80 9.87 9.72
CA PHE A 69 -7.82 9.30 8.78
C PHE A 69 -6.55 8.86 9.52
N GLY A 70 -6.03 7.68 9.19
CA GLY A 70 -4.87 7.10 9.86
C GLY A 70 -4.02 6.21 8.96
N SER A 71 -3.00 5.59 9.55
CA SER A 71 -2.13 4.60 8.88
C SER A 71 -2.32 3.20 9.47
N TYR A 72 -3.57 2.77 9.55
CA TYR A 72 -4.00 1.53 10.21
C TYR A 72 -3.34 0.25 9.67
N TRP A 73 -3.28 0.07 8.35
CA TRP A 73 -2.66 -1.09 7.74
C TRP A 73 -1.17 -1.16 8.06
N PHE A 74 -0.49 -0.02 7.95
CA PHE A 74 0.95 0.04 8.18
C PHE A 74 1.31 -0.16 9.66
N GLU A 75 0.61 0.54 10.56
CA GLU A 75 0.89 0.50 12.00
C GLU A 75 0.68 -0.89 12.61
N THR A 76 -0.25 -1.68 12.06
CA THR A 76 -0.53 -3.03 12.55
C THR A 76 0.36 -4.11 11.91
N GLY A 77 0.96 -3.82 10.76
CA GLY A 77 1.67 -4.79 9.93
C GLY A 77 3.19 -4.66 9.92
N THR A 78 3.79 -3.77 10.71
CA THR A 78 5.22 -3.39 10.64
C THR A 78 6.14 -4.62 10.53
N PRO A 79 6.66 -4.94 9.33
CA PRO A 79 7.31 -6.21 9.10
C PRO A 79 8.81 -5.97 9.15
N THR A 80 9.39 -6.09 10.34
CA THR A 80 10.86 -6.11 10.54
C THR A 80 11.55 -7.09 9.59
N TYR A 81 10.82 -8.13 9.18
CA TYR A 81 11.24 -9.08 8.16
C TYR A 81 11.47 -8.45 6.77
N LEU A 82 10.62 -7.53 6.28
CA LEU A 82 10.80 -6.93 4.95
C LEU A 82 12.07 -6.09 4.89
N VAL A 83 12.39 -5.35 5.94
CA VAL A 83 13.65 -4.59 6.01
C VAL A 83 14.85 -5.53 5.97
N LYS A 84 14.80 -6.60 6.76
CA LYS A 84 15.86 -7.59 6.77
C LYS A 84 16.04 -8.21 5.38
N LEU A 85 14.94 -8.57 4.73
CA LEU A 85 14.94 -9.14 3.39
C LEU A 85 15.57 -8.19 2.36
N LEU A 86 15.15 -6.91 2.36
CA LEU A 86 15.69 -5.91 1.45
C LEU A 86 17.19 -5.65 1.70
N LYS A 87 17.64 -5.66 2.95
CA LYS A 87 19.05 -5.52 3.32
C LYS A 87 19.89 -6.73 2.93
N ASP A 88 19.42 -7.94 3.23
CA ASP A 88 20.12 -9.19 2.93
C ASP A 88 20.33 -9.36 1.41
N ASN A 89 19.45 -8.77 0.59
CA ASN A 89 19.54 -8.75 -0.87
C ASN A 89 20.23 -7.51 -1.47
N ASN A 90 20.75 -6.58 -0.65
CA ASN A 90 21.27 -5.28 -1.12
C ASN A 90 20.33 -4.54 -2.09
N PHE A 91 19.02 -4.62 -1.85
CA PHE A 91 18.01 -4.14 -2.78
C PHE A 91 17.99 -2.60 -2.85
N CYS A 92 17.95 -2.05 -4.06
CA CYS A 92 17.89 -0.61 -4.30
C CYS A 92 16.42 -0.15 -4.31
N LEU A 93 16.05 0.79 -3.44
CA LEU A 93 14.64 1.18 -3.27
C LEU A 93 13.94 1.73 -4.53
N PRO A 94 14.59 2.48 -5.44
CA PRO A 94 13.96 2.87 -6.71
C PRO A 94 13.42 1.68 -7.52
N ASP A 95 14.10 0.53 -7.44
CA ASP A 95 13.80 -0.66 -8.24
C ASP A 95 12.47 -1.32 -7.83
N LEU A 96 11.93 -1.00 -6.64
CA LEU A 96 10.62 -1.47 -6.16
C LEU A 96 9.46 -1.15 -7.12
N THR A 97 9.59 -0.07 -7.89
CA THR A 97 8.49 0.46 -8.72
C THR A 97 8.89 0.70 -10.17
N SER A 98 10.18 0.63 -10.51
CA SER A 98 10.66 0.84 -11.88
C SER A 98 10.83 -0.45 -12.67
N GLU A 99 11.04 -1.58 -12.01
CA GLU A 99 11.25 -2.85 -12.69
C GLU A 99 9.93 -3.59 -12.96
N GLY A 100 9.79 -4.07 -14.19
CA GLY A 100 8.71 -4.97 -14.56
C GLY A 100 9.00 -6.39 -14.10
N VAL A 101 8.01 -7.09 -13.57
CA VAL A 101 8.14 -8.48 -13.10
C VAL A 101 7.26 -9.44 -13.88
N THR A 102 7.70 -10.68 -14.04
CA THR A 102 6.90 -11.72 -14.67
C THR A 102 5.87 -12.31 -13.69
N ALA A 103 4.85 -12.99 -14.21
CA ALA A 103 3.90 -13.73 -13.36
C ALA A 103 4.61 -14.77 -12.48
N GLU A 104 5.60 -15.47 -13.04
CA GLU A 104 6.38 -16.51 -12.35
C GLU A 104 7.08 -15.91 -11.13
N THR A 105 7.73 -14.75 -11.29
CA THR A 105 8.37 -14.01 -10.21
C THR A 105 7.39 -13.66 -9.08
N LEU A 106 6.12 -13.36 -9.37
CA LEU A 106 5.12 -13.02 -8.34
C LEU A 106 4.58 -14.23 -7.58
N THR A 107 4.65 -15.42 -8.19
CA THR A 107 4.10 -16.67 -7.64
C THR A 107 5.16 -17.59 -7.04
N ASP A 108 6.45 -17.28 -7.20
CA ASP A 108 7.54 -18.10 -6.66
C ASP A 108 7.67 -17.92 -5.14
N VAL A 109 6.99 -18.81 -4.42
CA VAL A 109 6.93 -18.88 -2.94
C VAL A 109 8.17 -19.58 -2.37
N GLU A 110 8.88 -20.39 -3.17
CA GLU A 110 9.99 -21.22 -2.70
C GLU A 110 11.27 -20.40 -2.51
N SER A 111 11.43 -19.30 -3.24
CA SER A 111 12.60 -18.42 -3.21
C SER A 111 12.40 -17.11 -2.44
N PHE A 112 11.51 -17.04 -1.45
CA PHE A 112 11.21 -15.78 -0.75
C PHE A 112 12.43 -15.04 -0.16
N LYS A 113 13.54 -15.75 0.10
CA LYS A 113 14.80 -15.13 0.51
C LYS A 113 15.50 -14.35 -0.59
N ASP A 114 15.33 -14.76 -1.84
CA ASP A 114 16.04 -14.25 -3.01
C ASP A 114 15.12 -13.40 -3.92
N ASN A 115 13.84 -13.28 -3.56
CA ASN A 115 12.84 -12.52 -4.32
C ASN A 115 12.08 -11.53 -3.43
N PRO A 116 12.70 -10.39 -3.07
CA PRO A 116 12.08 -9.36 -2.24
C PRO A 116 10.81 -8.78 -2.85
N ILE A 117 10.73 -8.63 -4.18
CA ILE A 117 9.56 -8.05 -4.85
C ILE A 117 8.32 -8.91 -4.64
N ALA A 118 8.44 -10.23 -4.77
CA ALA A 118 7.34 -11.16 -4.52
C ALA A 118 6.82 -11.05 -3.08
N VAL A 119 7.72 -11.04 -2.08
CA VAL A 119 7.32 -10.93 -0.67
C VAL A 119 6.57 -9.62 -0.41
N ILE A 120 7.07 -8.50 -0.96
CA ILE A 120 6.48 -7.17 -0.76
C ILE A 120 5.11 -7.05 -1.45
N TYR A 121 4.95 -7.66 -2.62
CA TYR A 121 3.66 -7.80 -3.31
C TYR A 121 2.68 -8.66 -2.52
N GLN A 122 3.07 -9.87 -2.11
CA GLN A 122 2.21 -10.81 -1.40
C GLN A 122 1.79 -10.32 -0.01
N SER A 123 2.63 -9.49 0.63
CA SER A 123 2.31 -8.83 1.90
C SER A 123 1.48 -7.54 1.75
N GLY A 124 1.09 -7.18 0.52
CA GLY A 124 0.15 -6.08 0.26
C GLY A 124 0.77 -4.68 0.29
N TYR A 125 2.10 -4.57 0.19
CA TYR A 125 2.79 -3.28 0.07
C TYR A 125 2.91 -2.83 -1.39
N LEU A 126 2.92 -3.77 -2.34
CA LEU A 126 2.84 -3.50 -3.78
C LEU A 126 1.56 -4.08 -4.36
N THR A 127 1.10 -3.49 -5.46
CA THR A 127 -0.04 -3.96 -6.24
C THR A 127 0.19 -3.76 -7.73
N ILE A 128 -0.60 -4.42 -8.57
CA ILE A 128 -0.51 -4.30 -10.02
C ILE A 128 -1.00 -2.91 -10.44
N LYS A 129 -0.12 -2.14 -11.09
CA LYS A 129 -0.48 -0.86 -11.71
C LYS A 129 -0.78 -1.04 -13.19
N GLU A 130 0.08 -1.77 -13.89
CA GLU A 130 -0.02 -1.99 -15.33
C GLU A 130 0.37 -3.43 -15.67
N TYR A 131 -0.10 -3.89 -16.84
CA TYR A 131 0.26 -5.18 -17.41
C TYR A 131 0.52 -5.00 -18.90
N ASP A 132 1.68 -5.43 -19.34
CA ASP A 132 2.12 -5.45 -20.73
C ASP A 132 1.93 -6.87 -21.28
N GLU A 133 0.97 -7.03 -22.18
CA GLU A 133 0.61 -8.32 -22.78
C GLU A 133 1.64 -8.81 -23.80
N GLU A 134 2.36 -7.91 -24.48
CA GLU A 134 3.37 -8.26 -25.49
C GLU A 134 4.57 -8.95 -24.84
N PHE A 135 5.02 -8.43 -23.69
CA PHE A 135 6.16 -8.96 -22.97
C PHE A 135 5.78 -9.84 -21.77
N ASN A 136 4.49 -9.97 -21.46
CA ASN A 136 3.96 -10.66 -20.28
C ASN A 136 4.57 -10.12 -18.96
N ILE A 137 4.65 -8.80 -18.84
CA ILE A 137 5.30 -8.09 -17.74
C ILE A 137 4.26 -7.31 -16.92
N TYR A 138 4.31 -7.44 -15.60
CA TYR A 138 3.56 -6.63 -14.65
C TYR A 138 4.41 -5.48 -14.14
N ARG A 139 3.84 -4.28 -14.08
CA ARG A 139 4.45 -3.15 -13.36
C ARG A 139 3.74 -2.97 -12.03
N LEU A 140 4.53 -2.99 -10.97
CA LEU A 140 4.03 -2.87 -9.61
C LEU A 140 4.24 -1.46 -9.07
N GLY A 141 3.41 -1.09 -8.09
CA GLY A 141 3.59 0.14 -7.34
C GLY A 141 2.80 0.12 -6.04
N PHE A 142 3.02 1.12 -5.19
CA PHE A 142 2.25 1.26 -3.96
C PHE A 142 0.76 1.42 -4.28
N PRO A 143 -0.15 0.73 -3.57
CA PRO A 143 -1.58 0.82 -3.82
C PRO A 143 -2.09 2.24 -3.63
N ASN A 144 -1.71 2.87 -2.51
CA ASN A 144 -2.25 4.13 -2.05
C ASN A 144 -1.23 4.94 -1.22
N LYS A 145 -1.65 6.13 -0.79
CA LYS A 145 -0.82 7.04 -0.01
C LYS A 145 -0.45 6.51 1.37
N GLU A 146 -1.35 5.81 2.06
CA GLU A 146 -1.08 5.22 3.37
C GLU A 146 0.13 4.28 3.31
N VAL A 147 0.10 3.34 2.37
CA VAL A 147 1.15 2.33 2.23
C VAL A 147 2.46 2.97 1.79
N ALA A 148 2.43 3.89 0.83
CA ALA A 148 3.63 4.59 0.37
C ALA A 148 4.31 5.39 1.50
N GLU A 149 3.53 6.19 2.25
CA GLU A 149 4.04 7.00 3.37
C GLU A 149 4.61 6.12 4.47
N GLY A 150 3.87 5.09 4.89
CA GLY A 150 4.29 4.17 5.93
C GLY A 150 5.57 3.44 5.55
N PHE A 151 5.62 2.88 4.34
CA PHE A 151 6.76 2.12 3.85
C PHE A 151 8.02 2.99 3.75
N ILE A 152 7.93 4.18 3.16
CA ILE A 152 9.06 5.11 3.07
C ILE A 152 9.53 5.52 4.47
N LYS A 153 8.62 5.97 5.33
CA LYS A 153 8.95 6.40 6.70
C LYS A 153 9.65 5.30 7.49
N TYR A 154 9.24 4.05 7.29
CA TYR A 154 9.84 2.91 7.95
C TYR A 154 11.22 2.54 7.41
N LEU A 155 11.48 2.74 6.12
CA LEU A 155 12.77 2.44 5.51
C LEU A 155 13.83 3.52 5.73
N VAL A 156 13.43 4.79 5.89
CA VAL A 156 14.37 5.92 6.07
C VAL A 156 15.49 5.66 7.09
N PRO A 157 15.21 5.18 8.33
CA PRO A 157 16.27 4.92 9.32
C PRO A 157 17.27 3.83 8.92
N TYR A 158 16.91 2.98 7.96
CA TYR A 158 17.72 1.84 7.55
C TYR A 158 18.56 2.11 6.30
N TYR A 159 18.14 3.07 5.48
CA TYR A 159 18.76 3.42 4.20
C TYR A 159 19.45 4.79 4.19
N MET A 160 19.12 5.66 5.14
CA MET A 160 19.85 6.91 5.35
C MET A 160 20.75 6.72 6.57
N PRO A 161 22.08 6.82 6.43
CA PRO A 161 22.94 6.86 7.61
C PRO A 161 22.54 8.07 8.44
N ILE A 162 22.10 7.84 9.67
CA ILE A 162 22.05 8.91 10.67
C ILE A 162 23.50 9.36 10.81
N LYS A 163 23.83 10.55 10.32
CA LYS A 163 25.04 11.22 10.80
C LYS A 163 24.78 11.42 12.29
N ASP A 164 25.42 10.60 13.11
CA ASP A 164 25.64 10.97 14.50
C ASP A 164 26.27 12.36 14.44
N SER A 165 25.50 13.38 14.78
CA SER A 165 26.06 14.69 15.05
C SER A 165 26.99 14.46 16.22
N GLU A 166 28.30 14.44 15.95
CA GLU A 166 29.33 14.55 16.96
C GLU A 166 28.93 15.71 17.87
N SER A 167 28.44 15.37 19.06
CA SER A 167 28.34 16.30 20.16
C SER A 167 29.78 16.63 20.55
N VAL A 168 30.31 17.67 19.91
CA VAL A 168 31.54 18.33 20.29
C VAL A 168 31.30 18.92 21.68
N TYR A 169 31.80 18.22 22.70
CA TYR A 169 32.11 18.80 24.00
C TYR A 169 33.53 19.38 23.97
#